data_AF-A0A224Y1G2-F1
#
_entry.id   AF-A0A224Y1G2-F1
#
_cell.length_a   1.000
_cell.length_b   1.000
_cell.length_c   1.000
_cell.angle_alpha   90.00
_cell.angle_beta   90.00
_cell.angle_gamma   90.00
#
_symmetry.space_group_name_H-M   'P 1'
#
loop_
_entity.id
_entity.type
_entity.pdbx_description
1 polymer ?
#
loop_
_entity_poly.entity_id
_entity_poly.type
_entity_poly.pdbx_seq_one_letter_code
_entity_poly.pdbx_strand_id
1 'polypeptide(L)'
;MVMNTRAKNVIIFFIVTHGMVLNSDGSEKFQFWKQFRDPVTRTTTTQSPLKTTDGTTFNSSICSQDPAKGDCRAHLENWYYNSTSGNCSVFYYGGCRGNENRFDTCQECMRNCRFQNVSETDSNITAI
;
A
#
# COMPACT_ATOMS: atom_id res chain seq x y z
N MET A 1 36.76 28.91 -62.02
CA MET A 1 35.78 28.22 -62.89
C MET A 1 34.43 28.32 -62.18
N VAL A 2 33.59 29.28 -62.59
CA VAL A 2 32.39 29.06 -63.44
C VAL A 2 31.46 28.05 -62.76
N MET A 3 30.53 28.50 -61.91
CA MET A 3 29.15 28.96 -62.18
C MET A 3 28.14 27.85 -62.51
N ASN A 4 26.99 27.97 -61.82
CA ASN A 4 25.63 27.58 -62.22
C ASN A 4 25.23 26.11 -61.92
N THR A 5 24.05 25.76 -61.38
CA THR A 5 22.74 26.43 -61.49
C THR A 5 21.70 25.88 -60.47
N ARG A 6 20.90 26.80 -59.90
CA ARG A 6 19.50 26.72 -59.38
C ARG A 6 19.17 25.75 -58.22
N ALA A 7 18.80 26.24 -57.04
CA ALA A 7 17.56 26.98 -56.72
C ALA A 7 16.27 26.20 -57.06
N LYS A 8 15.72 25.54 -56.04
CA LYS A 8 14.28 25.37 -55.73
C LYS A 8 14.19 24.90 -54.27
N ASN A 9 13.46 25.65 -53.44
CA ASN A 9 12.97 25.29 -52.09
C ASN A 9 13.76 25.79 -50.85
N VAL A 10 14.09 27.09 -50.82
CA VAL A 10 14.39 27.84 -49.60
C VAL A 10 13.09 28.48 -49.06
N ILE A 11 12.14 27.68 -48.54
CA ILE A 11 10.98 28.18 -47.74
C ILE A 11 10.53 27.16 -46.66
N ILE A 12 11.40 26.29 -46.11
CA ILE A 12 10.99 25.45 -44.94
C ILE A 12 12.16 25.25 -43.96
N PHE A 13 12.85 26.33 -43.58
CA PHE A 13 13.84 26.32 -42.49
C PHE A 13 13.86 27.67 -41.76
N PHE A 14 12.79 27.98 -41.02
CA PHE A 14 12.66 29.18 -40.17
C PHE A 14 12.05 28.94 -38.78
N ILE A 15 12.30 27.80 -38.13
CA ILE A 15 12.04 27.69 -36.67
C ILE A 15 13.09 26.79 -36.01
N VAL A 16 14.08 27.46 -35.43
CA VAL A 16 15.21 26.93 -34.66
C VAL A 16 14.86 27.07 -33.18
N THR A 17 15.04 25.98 -32.41
CA THR A 17 15.38 25.87 -30.98
C THR A 17 14.94 26.95 -29.95
N HIS A 18 14.47 26.46 -28.80
CA HIS A 18 14.14 27.15 -27.53
C HIS A 18 12.68 27.63 -27.38
N GLY A 19 11.80 26.69 -27.03
CA GLY A 19 10.55 27.02 -26.36
C GLY A 19 10.76 27.04 -24.85
N MET A 20 11.25 28.15 -24.30
CA MET A 20 11.06 28.48 -22.88
C MET A 20 9.59 28.87 -22.69
N VAL A 21 8.87 28.19 -21.80
CA VAL A 21 7.62 28.72 -21.26
C VAL A 21 7.97 29.45 -19.97
N LEU A 22 8.03 30.78 -20.03
CA LEU A 22 8.10 31.61 -18.84
C LEU A 22 6.71 31.61 -18.19
N ASN A 23 6.64 31.13 -16.94
CA ASN A 23 5.45 31.27 -16.10
C ASN A 23 5.25 32.77 -15.80
N SER A 24 4.06 33.30 -16.09
CA SER A 24 3.69 34.70 -15.86
C SER A 24 3.05 34.95 -14.48
N ASP A 25 3.22 34.02 -13.55
CA ASP A 25 2.67 34.05 -12.20
C ASP A 25 3.71 33.37 -11.31
N GLY A 26 4.40 34.16 -10.50
CA GLY A 26 5.40 33.67 -9.54
C GLY A 26 4.75 33.02 -8.33
N SER A 27 4.02 31.92 -8.52
CA SER A 27 3.60 31.06 -7.41
C SER A 27 3.95 29.59 -7.68
N GLU A 28 4.96 29.07 -6.98
CA GLU A 28 5.23 27.64 -6.93
C GLU A 28 4.06 26.94 -6.20
N LYS A 29 3.12 26.40 -6.97
CA LYS A 29 2.09 25.50 -6.47
C LYS A 29 2.06 24.24 -7.33
N PHE A 30 2.82 23.24 -6.89
CA PHE A 30 2.59 21.86 -7.30
C PHE A 30 1.27 21.38 -6.71
N GLN A 31 0.26 21.20 -7.55
CA GLN A 31 -0.93 20.41 -7.23
C GLN A 31 -1.31 19.50 -8.40
N PHE A 32 -1.65 18.27 -8.00
CA PHE A 32 -2.03 17.10 -8.77
C PHE A 32 -3.36 17.29 -9.53
N TRP A 33 -3.56 16.51 -10.59
CA TRP A 33 -4.67 15.56 -10.86
C TRP A 33 -4.99 15.48 -12.35
N LYS A 34 -5.18 14.24 -12.79
CA LYS A 34 -5.76 13.75 -14.05
C LYS A 34 -4.77 13.42 -15.18
N GLN A 35 -4.77 12.13 -15.49
CA GLN A 35 -4.55 11.52 -16.81
C GLN A 35 -3.33 10.59 -16.97
N PHE A 36 -3.06 9.69 -16.01
CA PHE A 36 -2.32 8.45 -16.33
C PHE A 36 -2.97 7.25 -15.63
N ARG A 37 -3.79 6.52 -16.39
CA ARG A 37 -4.21 5.13 -16.13
C ARG A 37 -3.28 4.26 -16.96
N ASP A 38 -2.28 3.65 -16.32
CA ASP A 38 -1.82 2.26 -16.47
C ASP A 38 -0.56 2.02 -15.61
N PRO A 39 -0.33 0.78 -15.15
CA PRO A 39 0.25 0.50 -13.85
C PRO A 39 1.75 0.20 -13.95
N VAL A 40 2.56 0.98 -13.24
CA VAL A 40 3.98 0.65 -13.07
C VAL A 40 4.12 -0.48 -12.05
N THR A 41 4.59 -1.63 -12.53
CA THR A 41 5.35 -2.61 -11.74
C THR A 41 6.60 -1.92 -11.19
N ARG A 42 6.58 -1.58 -9.90
CA ARG A 42 7.79 -1.32 -9.11
C ARG A 42 7.64 -1.97 -7.75
N THR A 43 8.58 -2.87 -7.48
CA THR A 43 8.75 -3.67 -6.28
C THR A 43 8.81 -2.76 -5.05
N THR A 44 7.70 -2.71 -4.32
CA THR A 44 7.62 -2.22 -2.95
C THR A 44 6.95 -3.35 -2.18
N THR A 45 7.61 -3.82 -1.12
CA THR A 45 7.12 -4.76 -0.12
C THR A 45 5.60 -4.80 -0.08
N THR A 46 5.01 -5.98 -0.34
CA THR A 46 3.60 -6.27 -0.08
C THR A 46 3.34 -6.10 1.42
N GLN A 47 3.21 -4.86 1.86
CA GLN A 47 2.28 -4.53 2.91
C GLN A 47 0.91 -4.76 2.27
N SER A 48 0.28 -5.85 2.71
CA SER A 48 -1.15 -6.04 2.55
C SER A 48 -1.87 -4.74 2.96
N PRO A 49 -2.94 -4.32 2.27
CA PRO A 49 -3.68 -3.12 2.65
C PRO A 49 -4.09 -3.25 4.12
N LEU A 50 -3.65 -2.31 4.98
CA LEU A 50 -4.41 -2.00 6.17
C LEU A 50 -5.76 -1.52 5.65
N LYS A 51 -6.76 -2.41 5.68
CA LYS A 51 -8.11 -2.12 5.22
C LYS A 51 -8.74 -1.13 6.18
N THR A 52 -8.51 0.16 5.95
CA THR A 52 -9.30 1.22 6.57
C THR A 52 -10.56 1.40 5.74
N THR A 53 -11.69 1.00 6.31
CA THR A 53 -12.96 1.66 6.00
C THR A 53 -13.76 1.69 7.29
N ASP A 54 -13.59 2.81 7.98
CA ASP A 54 -14.57 3.52 8.82
C ASP A 54 -15.34 2.73 9.89
N GLY A 55 -15.04 3.03 11.17
CA GLY A 55 -15.77 2.56 12.35
C GLY A 55 -15.17 1.31 13.03
N THR A 56 -14.15 1.51 13.87
CA THR A 56 -13.76 0.69 15.05
C THR A 56 -14.11 -0.81 14.99
N THR A 57 -13.61 -1.56 14.00
CA THR A 57 -13.73 -3.03 14.03
C THR A 57 -12.51 -3.60 14.74
N PHE A 58 -12.63 -3.72 16.06
CA PHE A 58 -11.70 -4.47 16.91
C PHE A 58 -11.27 -5.76 16.21
N ASN A 59 -9.95 -5.99 16.08
CA ASN A 59 -9.42 -7.30 15.64
C ASN A 59 -9.75 -8.43 16.66
N SER A 60 -10.50 -8.12 17.73
CA SER A 60 -11.11 -9.05 18.67
C SER A 60 -11.78 -10.24 17.99
N SER A 61 -12.49 -10.03 16.87
CA SER A 61 -13.16 -11.14 16.17
C SER A 61 -12.20 -12.09 15.47
N ILE A 62 -10.99 -11.65 15.11
CA ILE A 62 -9.95 -12.53 14.55
C ILE A 62 -9.30 -13.29 15.70
N CYS A 63 -8.91 -12.57 16.75
CA CYS A 63 -8.17 -13.11 17.88
C CYS A 63 -8.99 -14.06 18.76
N SER A 64 -10.30 -14.11 18.60
CA SER A 64 -11.18 -15.04 19.34
C SER A 64 -11.44 -16.36 18.61
N GLN A 65 -10.94 -16.53 17.37
CA GLN A 65 -11.17 -17.74 16.59
C GLN A 65 -10.18 -18.85 16.97
N ASP A 66 -10.58 -20.10 16.82
CA ASP A 66 -9.67 -21.24 16.95
C ASP A 66 -8.70 -21.33 15.76
N PRO A 67 -7.50 -21.92 15.93
CA PRO A 67 -6.56 -22.09 14.83
C PRO A 67 -7.11 -23.04 13.78
N ALA A 68 -7.13 -22.61 12.51
CA ALA A 68 -7.64 -23.41 11.41
C ALA A 68 -6.52 -23.92 10.48
N LYS A 69 -6.24 -25.22 10.53
CA LYS A 69 -5.26 -25.88 9.65
C LYS A 69 -5.66 -25.82 8.16
N GLY A 70 -6.96 -25.90 7.86
CA GLY A 70 -7.46 -26.04 6.50
C GLY A 70 -7.27 -27.45 5.92
N ASP A 71 -7.72 -27.64 4.68
CA ASP A 71 -7.84 -28.97 4.06
C ASP A 71 -6.60 -29.43 3.29
N CYS A 72 -5.68 -28.50 3.02
CA CYS A 72 -4.40 -28.82 2.39
C CYS A 72 -3.43 -29.51 3.36
N ARG A 73 -2.39 -30.14 2.81
CA ARG A 73 -1.46 -31.03 3.54
C ARG A 73 -0.04 -30.48 3.69
N ALA A 74 0.16 -29.17 3.48
CA ALA A 74 1.43 -28.56 3.83
C ALA A 74 1.64 -28.58 5.36
N HIS A 75 2.88 -28.36 5.77
CA HIS A 75 3.28 -28.30 7.17
C HIS A 75 3.99 -26.98 7.42
N LEU A 76 3.21 -25.89 7.43
CA LEU A 76 3.72 -24.53 7.58
C LEU A 76 3.60 -24.11 9.03
N GLU A 77 4.71 -23.80 9.66
CA GLU A 77 4.73 -23.26 11.02
C GLU A 77 4.17 -21.83 11.00
N ASN A 78 3.09 -21.61 11.74
CA ASN A 78 2.46 -20.31 11.91
C ASN A 78 2.06 -20.09 13.36
N TRP A 79 1.73 -18.85 13.69
CA TRP A 79 1.32 -18.43 15.03
C TRP A 79 -0.16 -18.12 15.06
N TYR A 80 -0.85 -18.51 16.12
CA TYR A 80 -2.24 -18.10 16.38
C TYR A 80 -2.34 -17.54 17.80
N TYR A 81 -3.32 -16.67 18.02
CA TYR A 81 -3.61 -16.15 19.36
C TYR A 81 -4.54 -17.11 20.09
N ASN A 82 -4.09 -17.59 21.25
CA ASN A 82 -4.89 -18.40 22.15
C ASN A 82 -5.51 -17.48 23.20
N SER A 83 -6.80 -17.16 23.01
CA SER A 83 -7.57 -16.28 23.90
C SER A 83 -7.73 -16.83 25.32
N THR A 84 -7.73 -18.16 25.50
CA THR A 84 -7.78 -18.80 26.82
C THR A 84 -6.51 -18.53 27.63
N SER A 85 -5.35 -18.60 26.99
CA SER A 85 -4.05 -18.33 27.62
C SER A 85 -3.64 -16.85 27.59
N GLY A 86 -4.29 -16.05 26.74
CA GLY A 86 -3.92 -14.65 26.48
C GLY A 86 -2.56 -14.49 25.79
N ASN A 87 -2.11 -15.50 25.03
CA ASN A 87 -0.79 -15.52 24.41
C ASN A 87 -0.81 -16.16 23.01
N CYS A 88 0.24 -15.92 22.23
CA CYS A 88 0.43 -16.52 20.92
C CYS A 88 1.16 -17.85 21.02
N SER A 89 0.63 -18.84 20.30
CA SER A 89 1.14 -20.21 20.27
C SER A 89 1.36 -20.66 18.83
N VAL A 90 2.28 -21.62 18.64
CA VAL A 90 2.56 -22.20 17.33
C VAL A 90 1.50 -23.22 16.94
N PHE A 91 1.13 -23.26 15.66
CA PHE A 91 0.36 -24.34 15.06
C PHE A 91 0.84 -24.58 13.62
N TYR A 92 0.40 -25.69 13.02
CA TYR A 92 0.78 -26.05 11.65
C TYR A 92 -0.38 -25.83 10.68
N TYR A 93 -0.20 -24.89 9.76
CA TYR A 93 -1.14 -24.57 8.70
C TYR A 93 -0.94 -25.47 7.47
N GLY A 94 -2.05 -25.93 6.90
CA GLY A 94 -2.12 -26.84 5.76
C GLY A 94 -1.79 -26.18 4.42
N GLY A 95 -1.71 -24.86 4.34
CA GLY A 95 -1.35 -24.12 3.12
C GLY A 95 -2.53 -23.64 2.28
N CYS A 96 -3.77 -23.99 2.63
CA CYS A 96 -4.96 -23.38 2.01
C CYS A 96 -6.14 -23.32 2.98
N ARG A 97 -7.10 -22.42 2.68
CA ARG A 97 -8.30 -22.16 3.51
C ARG A 97 -7.89 -21.71 4.92
N GLY A 98 -8.65 -22.11 5.93
CA GLY A 98 -8.47 -21.64 7.31
C GLY A 98 -9.06 -20.25 7.54
N ASN A 99 -8.56 -19.56 8.54
CA ASN A 99 -9.06 -18.26 9.00
C ASN A 99 -7.93 -17.25 9.22
N GLU A 100 -8.29 -16.06 9.73
CA GLU A 100 -7.39 -14.94 9.95
C GLU A 100 -6.62 -15.00 11.28
N ASN A 101 -6.95 -15.91 12.20
CA ASN A 101 -6.14 -16.13 13.41
C ASN A 101 -4.88 -16.95 13.08
N ARG A 102 -4.09 -16.41 12.15
CA ARG A 102 -2.86 -17.00 11.63
C ARG A 102 -1.91 -15.86 11.26
N PHE A 103 -0.75 -15.87 11.89
CA PHE A 103 0.30 -14.88 11.73
C PHE A 103 1.62 -15.59 11.41
N ASP A 104 2.54 -14.89 10.76
CA ASP A 104 3.84 -15.47 10.41
C ASP A 104 4.82 -15.39 11.58
N THR A 105 4.59 -14.48 12.53
CA THR A 105 5.45 -14.29 13.70
C THR A 105 4.66 -14.11 14.99
N CYS A 106 5.25 -14.50 16.11
CA CYS A 106 4.69 -14.26 17.45
C CYS A 106 4.48 -12.75 17.71
N GLN A 107 5.43 -11.91 17.29
CA GLN A 107 5.33 -10.45 17.48
C GLN A 107 4.12 -9.86 16.76
N GLU A 108 3.87 -10.29 15.52
CA GLU A 108 2.70 -9.86 14.76
C GLU A 108 1.40 -10.30 15.45
N CYS A 109 1.32 -11.55 15.86
CA CYS A 109 0.19 -12.09 16.60
C CYS A 109 -0.09 -11.28 17.87
N MET A 110 0.95 -10.98 18.67
CA MET A 110 0.79 -10.21 19.90
C MET A 110 0.39 -8.76 19.65
N ARG A 111 0.99 -8.11 18.64
CA ARG A 111 0.62 -6.76 18.21
C ARG A 111 -0.85 -6.69 17.79
N ASN A 112 -1.31 -7.69 17.05
CA ASN A 112 -2.68 -7.71 16.54
C ASN A 112 -3.71 -8.12 17.60
N CYS A 113 -3.37 -8.95 18.58
CA CYS A 113 -4.37 -9.53 19.49
C CYS A 113 -4.27 -9.08 20.94
N ARG A 114 -3.07 -8.76 21.43
CA ARG A 114 -2.87 -8.39 22.83
C ARG A 114 -2.82 -6.88 23.06
N PHE A 115 -2.29 -6.12 22.10
CA PHE A 115 -1.97 -4.69 22.30
C PHE A 115 -2.95 -3.70 21.66
N GLN A 116 -4.14 -4.13 21.20
CA GLN A 116 -5.10 -3.22 20.55
C GLN A 116 -5.92 -2.33 21.49
N ASN A 117 -5.54 -2.24 22.76
CA ASN A 117 -6.26 -1.41 23.74
C ASN A 117 -5.69 0.01 23.87
N VAL A 118 -4.99 0.55 22.87
CA VAL A 118 -4.44 1.91 22.93
C VAL A 118 -4.44 2.59 21.56
N SER A 119 -5.62 3.01 21.10
CA SER A 119 -5.79 4.19 20.23
C SER A 119 -7.29 4.50 20.06
N GLU A 120 -7.94 4.96 21.12
CA GLU A 120 -9.16 5.82 21.08
C GLU A 120 -9.63 6.22 22.50
N THR A 121 -8.70 6.51 23.41
CA THR A 121 -9.01 7.33 24.60
C THR A 121 -8.36 8.68 24.44
N ASP A 122 -8.67 9.40 23.35
CA ASP A 122 -8.73 10.86 23.43
C ASP A 122 -9.45 11.44 22.22
N SER A 123 -10.73 11.74 22.38
CA SER A 123 -11.46 12.74 21.56
C SER A 123 -12.74 13.23 22.24
N ASN A 124 -13.11 12.75 23.43
CA ASN A 124 -14.31 13.22 24.15
C ASN A 124 -14.11 13.36 25.67
N ILE A 125 -12.92 13.74 26.12
CA ILE A 125 -12.76 14.33 27.47
C ILE A 125 -12.09 15.68 27.28
N THR A 126 -12.89 16.69 26.93
CA THR A 126 -12.84 18.08 27.44
C THR A 126 -13.77 18.93 26.57
N ALA A 127 -15.02 19.05 26.97
CA ALA A 127 -15.78 20.27 26.73
C ALA A 127 -16.52 20.56 28.04
N ILE A 128 -16.05 21.63 28.66
CA ILE A 128 -16.46 22.23 29.93
C ILE A 128 -17.93 22.65 29.87
#